data_AF-A0A960F1P6-F1
#
_entry.id   AF-A0A960F1P6-F1
#
_cell.length_a   1.000
_cell.length_b   1.000
_cell.length_c   1.000
_cell.angle_alpha   90.00
_cell.angle_beta   90.00
_cell.angle_gamma   90.00
#
_symmetry.space_group_name_H-M   'P 1'
#
loop_
_entity.id
_entity.type
_entity.pdbx_description
1 polymer ?
#
loop_
_entity_poly.entity_id
_entity_poly.type
_entity_poly.pdbx_seq_one_letter_code
_entity_poly.pdbx_strand_id
1 'polypeptide(L)'
;MSDTPFRDLLASPGVREVCRLEGRLGFMAYHGGSLEHVTDVIADAAAAASGASYYGVLQPEDLLWHIPSHRVSPAESPTLAGFLEHVHAVITVHGYGRHGMWTTLLLGGQNRELAGHVAAHLRPALPDY
;
A
#
# COMPACT_ATOMS: atom_id res chain seq x y z
N MET A 1 20.23 6.98 11.33
CA MET A 1 19.19 6.11 10.72
C MET A 1 19.89 5.29 9.65
N SER A 2 19.50 4.03 9.44
CA SER A 2 20.09 3.20 8.37
C SER A 2 19.96 3.86 7.01
N ASP A 3 20.94 3.59 6.13
CA ASP A 3 20.94 4.04 4.73
C ASP A 3 20.01 3.17 3.87
N THR A 4 19.68 1.96 4.31
CA THR A 4 18.76 1.02 3.65
C THR A 4 17.62 0.61 4.58
N PRO A 5 16.77 1.55 5.03
CA PRO A 5 15.76 1.27 6.04
C PRO A 5 14.74 0.23 5.57
N PHE A 6 14.41 0.19 4.27
CA PHE A 6 13.41 -0.74 3.76
C PHE A 6 13.94 -2.17 3.75
N ARG A 7 15.20 -2.35 3.34
CA ARG A 7 15.88 -3.65 3.46
C ARG A 7 15.90 -4.15 4.90
N ASP A 8 16.21 -3.27 5.85
CA ASP A 8 16.28 -3.63 7.27
C ASP A 8 14.91 -4.04 7.83
N LEU A 9 13.85 -3.35 7.40
CA LEU A 9 12.47 -3.75 7.73
C LEU A 9 12.16 -5.14 7.17
N LEU A 10 12.45 -5.39 5.89
CA LEU A 10 12.18 -6.69 5.26
C LEU A 10 12.98 -7.84 5.89
N ALA A 11 14.16 -7.56 6.45
CA ALA A 11 14.97 -8.52 7.18
C ALA A 11 14.51 -8.75 8.63
N SER A 12 13.55 -7.97 9.13
CA SER A 12 13.08 -8.08 10.50
C SER A 12 12.25 -9.37 10.69
N PRO A 13 12.45 -10.12 11.80
CA PRO A 13 11.70 -11.34 12.05
C PRO A 13 10.18 -11.14 11.99
N GLY A 14 9.48 -12.05 11.32
CA GLY A 14 8.02 -12.01 11.19
C GLY A 14 7.49 -11.05 10.12
N VAL A 15 8.31 -10.12 9.60
CA VAL A 15 7.93 -9.28 8.47
C VAL A 15 7.79 -10.15 7.21
N ARG A 16 6.68 -9.97 6.50
CA ARG A 16 6.40 -10.69 5.27
C ARG A 16 6.25 -9.73 4.10
N GLU A 17 7.05 -9.95 3.07
CA GLU A 17 6.83 -9.36 1.76
C GLU A 17 5.95 -10.30 0.93
N VAL A 18 4.86 -9.78 0.37
CA VAL A 18 3.88 -10.56 -0.40
C VAL A 18 3.66 -9.87 -1.74
N CYS A 19 3.69 -10.64 -2.82
CA CYS A 19 3.48 -10.14 -4.17
C CYS A 19 2.71 -11.14 -5.02
N ARG A 20 1.71 -10.66 -5.76
CA ARG A 20 0.94 -11.43 -6.73
C ARG A 20 0.82 -10.60 -8.01
N LEU A 21 1.35 -11.12 -9.11
CA LEU A 21 1.36 -10.44 -10.41
C LEU A 21 0.24 -10.99 -11.30
N GLU A 22 -0.73 -10.14 -11.61
CA GLU A 22 -1.88 -10.42 -12.48
C GLU A 22 -1.97 -9.32 -13.55
N GLY A 23 -3.04 -8.51 -13.54
CA GLY A 23 -3.20 -7.36 -14.42
C GLY A 23 -2.15 -6.26 -14.24
N ARG A 24 -2.20 -5.28 -15.14
CA ARG A 24 -1.24 -4.15 -15.20
C ARG A 24 -1.56 -2.99 -14.25
N LEU A 25 -2.71 -3.01 -13.59
CA LEU A 25 -2.97 -2.15 -12.43
C LEU A 25 -2.46 -2.87 -11.18
N GLY A 26 -1.85 -2.13 -10.27
CA GLY A 26 -1.43 -2.65 -8.96
C GLY A 26 -2.20 -2.01 -7.81
N PHE A 27 -2.50 -2.78 -6.77
CA PHE A 27 -2.76 -2.28 -5.42
C PHE A 27 -1.57 -2.55 -4.53
N MET A 28 -1.29 -1.62 -3.62
CA MET A 28 -0.10 -1.70 -2.78
C MET A 28 -0.38 -1.27 -1.34
N ALA A 29 0.14 -2.02 -0.37
CA ALA A 29 0.10 -1.68 1.06
C ALA A 29 1.42 -2.07 1.74
N TYR A 30 2.43 -1.17 1.67
CA TYR A 30 3.74 -1.40 2.30
C TYR A 30 3.81 -0.95 3.77
N HIS A 31 2.68 -0.51 4.33
CA HIS A 31 2.47 -0.29 5.77
C HIS A 31 1.47 -1.28 6.37
N GLY A 32 1.35 -2.47 5.76
CA GLY A 32 0.36 -3.47 6.12
C GLY A 32 0.64 -4.24 7.41
N GLY A 33 -0.28 -5.13 7.76
CA GLY A 33 -0.23 -5.90 8.99
C GLY A 33 -0.61 -5.04 10.20
N SER A 34 0.22 -5.08 11.23
CA SER A 34 -0.01 -4.33 12.48
C SER A 34 0.30 -2.83 12.38
N LEU A 35 0.99 -2.36 11.34
CA LEU A 35 1.40 -0.95 11.28
C LEU A 35 0.22 -0.01 10.98
N GLU A 36 -0.37 -0.13 9.79
CA GLU A 36 -1.61 0.56 9.41
C GLU A 36 -2.69 -0.49 9.19
N HIS A 37 -3.43 -0.77 10.26
CA HIS A 37 -4.36 -1.90 10.34
C HIS A 37 -5.30 -1.96 9.13
N VAL A 38 -5.48 -3.17 8.60
CA VAL A 38 -6.45 -3.51 7.53
C VAL A 38 -6.11 -2.93 6.15
N THR A 39 -5.08 -2.09 6.02
CA THR A 39 -4.69 -1.52 4.71
C THR A 39 -4.29 -2.61 3.71
N ASP A 40 -3.57 -3.63 4.16
CA ASP A 40 -3.20 -4.80 3.38
C ASP A 40 -4.40 -5.64 2.97
N VAL A 41 -5.35 -5.85 3.88
CA VAL A 41 -6.58 -6.60 3.63
C VAL A 41 -7.42 -5.90 2.56
N ILE A 42 -7.57 -4.57 2.66
CA ILE A 42 -8.31 -3.76 1.68
C ILE A 42 -7.61 -3.80 0.31
N ALA A 43 -6.28 -3.62 0.29
CA ALA A 43 -5.50 -3.62 -0.94
C ALA A 43 -5.53 -4.97 -1.65
N ASP A 44 -5.39 -6.09 -0.92
CA ASP A 44 -5.45 -7.44 -1.52
C ASP A 44 -6.88 -7.77 -2.00
N ALA A 45 -7.90 -7.44 -1.20
CA ALA A 45 -9.29 -7.65 -1.60
C ALA A 45 -9.67 -6.84 -2.85
N ALA A 46 -9.25 -5.57 -2.93
CA ALA A 46 -9.46 -4.74 -4.10
C ALA A 46 -8.71 -5.29 -5.33
N ALA A 47 -7.48 -5.78 -5.16
CA ALA A 47 -6.73 -6.42 -6.23
C ALA A 47 -7.44 -7.67 -6.74
N ALA A 48 -7.84 -8.56 -5.84
CA ALA A 48 -8.54 -9.81 -6.19
C ALA A 48 -9.86 -9.53 -6.92
N ALA A 49 -10.66 -8.58 -6.44
CA ALA A 49 -11.96 -8.24 -7.03
C ALA A 49 -11.84 -7.59 -8.42
N SER A 50 -10.70 -6.99 -8.75
CA SER A 50 -10.47 -6.27 -10.01
C SER A 50 -9.55 -7.00 -11.00
N GLY A 51 -9.00 -8.16 -10.62
CA GLY A 51 -7.98 -8.85 -11.41
C GLY A 51 -6.64 -8.08 -11.48
N ALA A 52 -6.42 -7.14 -10.56
CA ALA A 52 -5.20 -6.36 -10.46
C ALA A 52 -4.09 -7.13 -9.70
N SER A 53 -2.86 -6.68 -9.88
CA SER A 53 -1.69 -7.14 -9.12
C SER A 53 -1.72 -6.59 -7.70
N TYR A 54 -1.10 -7.29 -6.76
CA TYR A 54 -0.99 -6.88 -5.36
C TYR A 54 0.46 -6.93 -4.87
N TYR A 55 0.85 -5.93 -4.08
CA TYR A 55 2.09 -5.91 -3.31
C TYR A 55 1.83 -5.47 -1.87
N GLY A 56 2.37 -6.19 -0.89
CA GLY A 56 2.22 -5.86 0.53
C GLY A 56 3.49 -6.13 1.34
N VAL A 57 3.68 -5.32 2.39
CA VAL A 57 4.66 -5.59 3.46
C VAL A 57 3.89 -5.65 4.77
N LEU A 58 3.84 -6.84 5.37
CA LEU A 58 3.01 -7.15 6.53
C LEU A 58 3.90 -7.26 7.76
N GLN A 59 3.74 -6.35 8.72
CA GLN A 59 4.46 -6.41 9.99
C GLN A 59 3.72 -7.29 11.00
N PRO A 60 4.45 -8.05 11.84
CA PRO A 60 3.86 -8.85 12.92
C PRO A 60 3.28 -7.94 14.02
N GLU A 61 2.40 -8.49 14.87
CA GLU A 61 1.66 -7.75 15.91
C GLU A 61 2.52 -6.90 16.84
N ASP A 62 3.77 -7.30 17.09
CA ASP A 62 4.71 -6.65 18.00
C ASP A 62 5.66 -5.64 17.33
N LEU A 63 5.52 -5.40 16.01
CA LEU A 63 6.35 -4.48 15.25
C LEU A 63 5.53 -3.36 14.61
N LEU A 64 5.87 -2.10 14.93
CA LEU A 64 5.22 -0.90 14.37
C LEU A 64 6.25 0.04 13.74
N TRP A 65 7.13 -0.49 12.89
CA TRP A 65 8.19 0.30 12.27
C TRP A 65 7.67 1.00 11.02
N HIS A 66 7.30 2.27 11.18
CA HIS A 66 6.94 3.13 10.06
C HIS A 66 8.17 3.64 9.29
N ILE A 67 8.24 3.32 7.98
CA ILE A 67 9.17 3.92 7.02
C ILE A 67 8.38 4.85 6.10
N PRO A 68 8.69 6.16 6.02
CA PRO A 68 7.95 7.06 5.15
C PRO A 68 8.10 6.66 3.68
N SER A 69 7.05 6.83 2.88
CA SER A 69 6.95 6.36 1.48
C SER A 69 8.16 6.70 0.60
N HIS A 70 8.75 7.89 0.75
CA HIS A 70 9.92 8.31 -0.03
C HIS A 70 11.22 7.55 0.29
N ARG A 71 11.21 6.73 1.36
CA ARG A 71 12.32 5.85 1.76
C ARG A 71 12.01 4.37 1.54
N VAL A 72 10.84 4.03 1.01
CA VAL A 72 10.53 2.70 0.50
C VAL A 72 11.09 2.60 -0.91
N SER A 73 12.06 1.72 -1.13
CA SER A 73 12.89 1.74 -2.34
C SER A 73 12.91 0.39 -3.07
N PRO A 74 12.64 0.36 -4.39
CA PRO A 74 12.80 -0.86 -5.18
C PRO A 74 14.25 -1.33 -5.30
N ALA A 75 15.25 -0.46 -5.06
CA ALA A 75 16.65 -0.89 -4.99
C ALA A 75 16.95 -1.76 -3.76
N GLU A 76 16.05 -1.75 -2.77
CA GLU A 76 16.18 -2.50 -1.52
C GLU A 76 15.35 -3.79 -1.51
N SER A 77 14.50 -4.00 -2.53
CA SER A 77 13.67 -5.20 -2.68
C SER A 77 13.53 -5.60 -4.16
N PRO A 78 14.08 -6.77 -4.56
CA PRO A 78 13.84 -7.33 -5.89
C PRO A 78 12.35 -7.59 -6.18
N THR A 79 11.57 -7.95 -5.16
CA THR A 79 10.13 -8.20 -5.29
C THR A 79 9.37 -6.92 -5.62
N LEU A 80 9.66 -5.81 -4.92
CA LEU A 80 9.08 -4.51 -5.19
C LEU A 80 9.50 -4.00 -6.57
N ALA A 81 10.78 -4.16 -6.93
CA ALA A 81 11.27 -3.80 -8.25
C ALA A 81 10.50 -4.53 -9.35
N GLY A 82 10.35 -5.85 -9.25
CA GLY A 82 9.60 -6.65 -10.22
C GLY A 82 8.12 -6.28 -10.29
N PHE A 83 7.48 -5.97 -9.15
CA PHE A 83 6.11 -5.48 -9.12
C PHE A 83 5.96 -4.15 -9.86
N LEU A 84 6.83 -3.17 -9.57
CA LEU A 84 6.79 -1.85 -10.20
C LEU A 84 7.16 -1.89 -11.68
N GLU A 85 8.00 -2.83 -12.12
CA GLU A 85 8.28 -3.08 -13.53
C GLU A 85 7.06 -3.68 -14.25
N HIS A 86 6.28 -4.52 -13.56
CA HIS A 86 5.12 -5.20 -14.14
C HIS A 86 3.88 -4.30 -14.32
N VAL A 87 3.61 -3.41 -13.37
CA VAL A 87 2.40 -2.56 -13.37
C VAL A 87 2.63 -1.23 -14.07
N HIS A 88 1.58 -0.72 -14.74
CA HIS A 88 1.60 0.61 -15.37
C HIS A 88 1.19 1.72 -14.40
N ALA A 89 0.38 1.39 -13.39
CA ALA A 89 -0.08 2.30 -12.36
C ALA A 89 -0.32 1.53 -11.06
N VAL A 90 -0.14 2.21 -9.92
CA VAL A 90 -0.37 1.63 -8.60
C VAL A 90 -1.26 2.53 -7.76
N ILE A 91 -2.22 1.92 -7.06
CA ILE A 91 -3.01 2.54 -6.01
C ILE A 91 -2.45 2.05 -4.68
N THR A 92 -1.81 2.95 -3.94
CA THR A 92 -1.29 2.62 -2.60
C THR A 92 -2.32 2.97 -1.53
N VAL A 93 -2.63 2.02 -0.67
CA VAL A 93 -3.56 2.17 0.46
C VAL A 93 -2.76 2.45 1.73
N HIS A 94 -3.14 3.52 2.43
CA HIS A 94 -2.53 3.96 3.68
C HIS A 94 -3.60 4.23 4.74
N GLY A 95 -3.23 4.02 5.99
CA GLY A 95 -3.93 4.48 7.18
C GLY A 95 -3.32 5.77 7.71
N TYR A 96 -4.11 6.57 8.42
CA TYR A 96 -3.59 7.73 9.14
C TYR A 96 -4.45 7.99 10.38
N GLY A 97 -3.82 8.53 11.44
CA GLY A 97 -4.49 8.88 12.69
C GLY A 97 -4.56 10.38 12.90
N ARG A 98 -5.46 11.08 12.19
CA ARG A 98 -5.65 12.54 12.38
C ARG A 98 -6.98 12.81 13.07
N HIS A 99 -6.90 13.45 14.25
CA HIS A 99 -8.08 13.84 15.01
C HIS A 99 -9.05 14.68 14.15
N GLY A 100 -10.33 14.28 14.16
CA GLY A 100 -11.40 14.97 13.43
C GLY A 100 -11.53 14.55 11.96
N MET A 101 -10.75 13.55 11.51
CA MET A 101 -10.78 13.03 10.14
C MET A 101 -10.92 11.49 10.10
N TRP A 102 -11.53 10.91 11.13
CA TRP A 102 -11.65 9.45 11.29
C TRP A 102 -12.47 8.77 10.20
N THR A 103 -13.39 9.52 9.59
CA THR A 103 -14.21 9.09 8.45
C THR A 103 -13.87 9.93 7.22
N THR A 104 -12.58 10.17 6.97
CA THR A 104 -12.16 10.94 5.79
C THR A 104 -11.21 10.13 4.94
N LEU A 105 -11.52 10.00 3.65
CA LEU A 105 -10.60 9.43 2.67
C LEU A 105 -9.89 10.53 1.88
N LEU A 106 -8.55 10.48 1.88
CA LEU A 106 -7.70 11.41 1.15
C LEU A 106 -7.11 10.73 -0.09
N LEU A 107 -7.47 11.24 -1.28
CA LEU A 107 -6.96 10.72 -2.55
C LEU A 107 -5.91 11.66 -3.14
N GLY A 108 -4.67 11.19 -3.13
CA GLY A 108 -3.49 11.91 -3.62
C GLY A 108 -2.87 11.26 -4.86
N GLY A 109 -1.55 11.37 -4.97
CA GLY A 109 -0.76 10.75 -6.03
C GLY A 109 -0.56 11.62 -7.27
N GLN A 110 0.43 11.23 -8.09
CA GLN A 110 0.83 11.93 -9.31
C GLN A 110 -0.19 11.75 -10.45
N ASN A 111 -0.86 10.59 -10.51
CA ASN A 111 -1.92 10.33 -11.48
C ASN A 111 -3.25 10.96 -11.02
N ARG A 112 -3.44 12.25 -11.32
CA ARG A 112 -4.62 13.02 -10.91
C ARG A 112 -5.92 12.52 -11.55
N GLU A 113 -5.86 11.99 -12.76
CA GLU A 113 -7.00 11.43 -13.46
C GLU A 113 -7.52 10.17 -12.76
N LEU A 114 -6.62 9.22 -12.47
CA LEU A 114 -6.98 8.00 -11.74
C LEU A 114 -7.48 8.32 -10.33
N ALA A 115 -6.85 9.25 -9.62
CA ALA A 115 -7.32 9.69 -8.30
C ALA A 115 -8.75 10.26 -8.38
N GLY A 116 -9.06 11.08 -9.40
CA GLY A 116 -10.40 11.61 -9.63
C GLY A 116 -11.41 10.51 -9.97
N HIS A 117 -11.03 9.55 -10.82
CA HIS A 117 -11.86 8.41 -11.20
C HIS A 117 -12.23 7.54 -9.99
N VAL A 118 -11.25 7.18 -9.16
CA VAL A 118 -11.48 6.40 -7.93
C VAL A 118 -12.36 7.20 -6.95
N ALA A 119 -12.09 8.49 -6.76
CA ALA A 119 -12.92 9.34 -5.91
C ALA A 119 -14.40 9.36 -6.35
N ALA A 120 -14.66 9.41 -7.66
CA ALA A 120 -16.02 9.43 -8.19
C ALA A 120 -16.81 8.15 -7.86
N HIS A 121 -16.13 7.00 -7.75
CA HIS A 121 -16.75 5.72 -7.39
C HIS A 121 -16.87 5.53 -5.87
N LEU A 122 -15.88 6.00 -5.10
CA LEU A 122 -15.90 5.85 -3.64
C LEU A 122 -16.97 6.73 -2.97
N ARG A 123 -17.15 7.98 -3.43
CA ARG A 123 -18.13 8.93 -2.85
C ARG A 123 -19.55 8.35 -2.71
N PRO A 124 -20.18 7.77 -3.77
CA PRO A 124 -21.51 7.18 -3.61
C PRO A 124 -21.51 5.84 -2.88
N ALA A 125 -20.39 5.09 -2.89
CA ALA A 125 -20.30 3.78 -2.24
C ALA A 125 -20.04 3.88 -0.73
N LEU A 126 -19.43 4.98 -0.27
CA LEU A 126 -19.06 5.24 1.11
C LEU A 126 -19.57 6.63 1.53
N PRO A 127 -20.90 6.83 1.61
CA PRO A 127 -21.49 8.15 1.85
C PRO A 127 -21.13 8.77 3.21
N ASP A 128 -20.69 7.94 4.16
CA ASP A 128 -20.26 8.37 5.49
C ASP A 128 -18.75 8.74 5.57
N TYR A 129 -18.00 8.59 4.46
CA TYR A 129 -16.55 8.81 4.37
C TYR A 129 -16.13 9.97 3.44
#